data_AF-A0A415EYE1-F1
#
_entry.id   AF-A0A415EYE1-F1
#
_cell.length_a   1.000
_cell.length_b   1.000
_cell.length_c   1.000
_cell.angle_alpha   90.00
_cell.angle_beta   90.00
_cell.angle_gamma   90.00
#
_symmetry.space_group_name_H-M   'P 1'
#
loop_
_entity.id
_entity.type
_entity.pdbx_description
1 polymer ?
#
loop_
_entity_poly.entity_id
_entity_poly.type
_entity_poly.pdbx_seq_one_letter_code
_entity_poly.pdbx_strand_id
1 'polypeptide(L)' 'MTIKKTQRAGERMIRVGIVEDQEEYRQQLLSYLQTFQEKEGVVFQVETFHDGYDFVERYDSEFDLLLMDIHLH' A
#
# COMPACT_ATOMS: atom_id res chain seq x y z
N MET A 1 -10.46 -9.14 13.25
CA MET A 1 -10.04 -8.10 14.21
C MET A 1 -9.32 -7.02 13.42
N THR A 2 -9.99 -5.91 13.12
CA THR A 2 -9.36 -4.80 12.40
C THR A 2 -9.01 -3.73 13.42
N ILE A 3 -7.71 -3.60 13.69
CA ILE A 3 -7.18 -2.61 14.64
C ILE A 3 -7.28 -1.23 13.98
N LYS A 4 -8.38 -0.51 14.20
CA LYS A 4 -8.44 0.92 13.84
C LYS A 4 -7.72 1.70 14.94
N LYS A 5 -6.40 1.91 14.78
CA LYS A 5 -5.66 2.89 15.59
C LYS A 5 -6.15 4.29 15.21
N THR A 6 -6.75 4.98 16.16
CA THR A 6 -7.17 6.39 16.05
C THR A 6 -5.96 7.27 15.72
N GLN A 7 -6.02 7.94 14.56
CA GLN A 7 -4.96 8.81 14.04
C GLN A 7 -4.83 10.08 14.90
N ARG A 8 -3.60 10.49 15.20
CA ARG A 8 -3.31 11.79 15.80
C ARG A 8 -3.12 12.82 14.67
N ALA A 9 -3.85 13.94 14.76
CA ALA A 9 -3.71 15.05 13.82
C ALA A 9 -2.27 15.60 13.88
N GLY A 10 -1.44 15.24 12.88
CA GLY A 10 -0.03 15.64 12.79
C GLY A 10 0.92 14.54 12.27
N GLU A 11 0.51 13.27 12.27
CA GLU A 11 1.29 12.20 11.64
C GLU A 11 1.09 12.24 10.12
N ARG A 12 2.18 12.41 9.36
CA ARG A 12 2.13 12.42 7.89
C ARG A 12 1.87 10.99 7.40
N MET A 13 0.62 10.71 7.07
CA MET A 13 0.21 9.44 6.47
C MET A 13 0.77 9.33 5.05
N ILE A 14 1.48 8.25 4.76
CA ILE A 14 2.05 7.98 3.43
C ILE A 14 1.08 7.05 2.70
N ARG A 15 0.59 7.48 1.54
CA ARG A 15 -0.34 6.72 0.70
C ARG A 15 0.44 5.85 -0.28
N VAL A 16 0.24 4.54 -0.21
CA VAL A 16 0.98 3.54 -0.98
C VAL A 16 0.01 2.74 -1.85
N GLY A 17 0.25 2.73 -3.16
CA GLY A 17 -0.39 1.81 -4.09
C GLY A 17 0.48 0.59 -4.32
N ILE A 18 -0.10 -0.62 -4.30
CA ILE A 18 0.57 -1.86 -4.69
C ILE A 18 -0.16 -2.46 -5.88
N VAL A 19 0.53 -2.66 -7.00
CA VAL A 19 -0.01 -3.32 -8.20
C VAL A 19 0.76 -4.61 -8.41
N GLU A 20 0.13 -5.73 -8.06
CA GLU A 20 0.76 -7.06 -7.99
C GLU A 20 -0.31 -8.14 -8.18
N ASP A 21 -0.15 -8.96 -9.21
CA ASP A 21 -1.08 -10.02 -9.59
C ASP A 21 -0.97 -11.23 -8.65
N GLN A 22 0.24 -11.58 -8.23
CA GLN A 22 0.49 -12.74 -7.38
C GLN A 22 0.22 -12.43 -5.91
N GLU A 23 -0.72 -13.19 -5.33
CA GLU A 23 -1.12 -13.01 -3.93
C GLU A 23 0.03 -13.18 -2.94
N GLU A 24 0.95 -14.12 -3.18
CA GLU A 24 2.09 -14.35 -2.31
C GLU A 24 2.99 -13.11 -2.19
N TYR A 25 3.36 -12.51 -3.33
CA TYR A 25 4.21 -11.32 -3.35
C TYR A 25 3.49 -10.10 -2.79
N ARG A 26 2.19 -9.95 -3.07
CA ARG A 26 1.38 -8.87 -2.50
C ARG A 26 1.34 -8.96 -0.96
N GLN A 27 1.12 -10.15 -0.41
CA GLN A 27 1.14 -10.37 1.04
C GLN A 27 2.53 -10.12 1.65
N GLN A 28 3.60 -10.47 0.93
CA GLN A 28 4.96 -10.19 1.35
C GLN A 28 5.23 -8.67 1.44
N LEU A 29 4.81 -7.90 0.44
CA LEU A 29 4.93 -6.43 0.44
C LEU A 29 4.15 -5.80 1.60
N LEU A 30 2.91 -6.26 1.85
CA LEU A 30 2.11 -5.80 2.98
C LEU A 30 2.80 -6.07 4.33
N SER A 31 3.40 -7.25 4.49
CA SER A 31 4.17 -7.62 5.69
C SER A 31 5.39 -6.72 5.91
N TYR A 32 6.09 -6.36 4.83
CA TYR A 32 7.22 -5.43 4.90
C TYR A 32 6.79 -4.01 5.30
N LEU A 33 5.71 -3.49 4.71
CA LEU A 33 5.16 -2.19 5.09
C LEU A 33 4.72 -2.16 6.55
N GLN A 34 4.05 -3.23 7.02
CA GLN A 34 3.66 -3.34 8.42
C GLN A 34 4.88 -3.34 9.35
N THR A 35 5.89 -4.17 9.05
CA THR A 35 7.12 -4.24 9.84
C THR A 35 7.85 -2.90 9.89
N PHE A 36 7.89 -2.17 8.78
CA PHE A 36 8.51 -0.85 8.71
C PHE A 36 7.74 0.19 9.51
N GLN A 37 6.40 0.20 9.42
CA GLN A 37 5.53 1.05 10.23
C GLN A 37 5.74 0.83 11.73
N GLU A 38 5.90 -0.43 12.17
CA GLU A 38 6.15 -0.75 13.58
C GLU A 38 7.54 -0.30 14.06
N LYS A 39 8.57 -0.39 13.20
CA LYS A 39 9.95 -0.03 13.55
C LYS A 39 10.20 1.47 13.55
N GLU A 40 9.71 2.17 12.53
CA GLU A 40 10.06 3.56 12.28
C GLU A 40 8.97 4.55 12.74
N GLY A 41 7.82 4.04 13.21
CA GLY A 41 6.73 4.89 13.70
C GLY A 41 6.04 5.71 12.59
N VAL A 42 6.15 5.28 11.33
CA VAL A 42 5.44 5.88 10.19
C VAL A 42 4.05 5.26 10.04
N VAL A 43 3.11 5.97 9.40
CA VAL A 43 1.76 5.44 9.14
C VAL A 43 1.54 5.32 7.64
N PHE A 44 1.16 4.13 7.18
CA PHE A 44 0.82 3.87 5.78
C PHE A 44 -0.70 3.74 5.57
N GLN A 45 -1.20 4.34 4.50
CA GLN A 45 -2.45 3.96 3.86
C GLN A 45 -2.09 3.08 2.66
N VAL A 46 -2.53 1.83 2.63
CA VAL A 46 -2.18 0.91 1.53
C VAL A 46 -3.43 0.50 0.77
N GLU A 47 -3.37 0.63 -0.55
CA GLU A 47 -4.37 0.14 -1.49
C GLU A 47 -3.71 -0.83 -2.46
N THR A 48 -4.40 -1.93 -2.78
CA THR A 48 -3.84 -3.01 -3.61
C THR A 48 -4.69 -3.26 -4.83
N PHE A 49 -4.03 -3.46 -5.96
CA PHE A 49 -4.60 -3.72 -7.27
C PHE A 49 -4.01 -5.02 -7.82
N HIS A 50 -4.85 -5.83 -8.44
CA HIS A 50 -4.46 -7.12 -9.02
C HIS A 50 -3.92 -7.00 -10.44
N ASP A 51 -4.32 -5.96 -11.16
CA ASP A 51 -3.87 -5.69 -12.51
C ASP A 51 -3.69 -4.19 -12.74
N GLY A 52 -2.98 -3.85 -13.82
CA GLY A 52 -2.67 -2.47 -14.17
C GLY A 52 -3.88 -1.69 -14.70
N TYR A 53 -4.96 -2.37 -15.12
CA TYR A 53 -6.17 -1.73 -15.63
C TYR A 53 -7.01 -1.18 -14.47
N ASP A 54 -7.22 -2.00 -13.45
CA ASP A 54 -7.84 -1.63 -12.17
C ASP A 54 -7.11 -0.46 -11.51
N PHE A 55 -5.79 -0.42 -11.67
CA PHE A 55 -4.97 0.70 -11.23
C PHE A 55 -5.22 1.96 -12.06
N VAL A 56 -5.14 1.90 -13.39
CA VAL A 56 -5.31 3.08 -14.27
C VAL A 56 -6.71 3.69 -14.18
N GLU A 57 -7.75 2.88 -14.00
CA GLU A 57 -9.13 3.38 -13.81
C GLU A 57 -9.34 4.06 -12.45
N ARG A 58 -8.62 3.61 -11.41
CA ARG A 58 -8.67 4.17 -10.05
C ARG A 58 -7.50 5.11 -9.75
N TYR A 59 -6.67 5.42 -10.74
CA TYR A 59 -5.54 6.33 -10.59
C TYR A 59 -6.03 7.76 -10.49
N ASP A 60 -6.61 8.09 -9.35
CA ASP A 60 -6.64 9.46 -8.87
C ASP A 60 -5.25 9.73 -8.27
N SER A 61 -4.65 10.87 -8.59
CA SER A 61 -3.23 11.24 -8.38
C SER A 61 -2.79 11.37 -6.90
N GLU A 62 -3.22 10.44 -6.05
CA GLU A 62 -3.25 10.49 -4.60
C GLU A 62 -2.24 9.53 -3.95
N PHE A 63 -1.33 8.89 -4.68
CA PHE A 63 -0.29 8.06 -4.07
C PHE A 63 1.02 8.82 -3.87
N ASP A 64 1.64 8.65 -2.70
CA ASP A 64 2.97 9.18 -2.39
C ASP A 64 4.07 8.17 -2.77
N LEU A 65 3.73 6.88 -2.81
CA LEU A 65 4.59 5.77 -3.25
C LEU A 65 3.76 4.77 -4.06
N LEU A 66 4.31 4.29 -5.18
CA LEU A 66 3.73 3.21 -5.98
C LEU A 66 4.73 2.04 -6.07
N LEU A 67 4.28 0.86 -5.67
CA LEU A 67 5.00 -0.41 -5.83
C LEU A 67 4.28 -1.21 -6.92
N MET A 68 4.84 -1.28 -8.11
CA MET A 68 4.22 -1.92 -9.26
C MET A 68 5.17 -2.96 -9.86
N ASP A 69 4.67 -4.17 -10.09
CA ASP A 69 5.41 -5.16 -10.86
C ASP A 69 5.57 -4.70 -12.32
N ILE A 70 6.75 -4.95 -12.88
CA ILE A 70 7.10 -4.65 -14.27
C ILE A 70 6.46 -5.65 -15.25
N HIS A 71 6.11 -6.85 -14.78
CA HIS A 71 5.51 -7.91 -15.59
C HIS A 71 4.20 -8.38 -14.96
N LEU A 72 3.10 -7.72 -15.35
CA LEU A 72 1.75 -8.15 -14.99
C LEU A 72 1.27 -9.17 -16.03
N HIS A 73 0.89 -10.37 -15.60
CA HIS A 73 0.44 -11.46 -16.47
C HIS A 73 -1.06 -11.46 -16.76
#